data_AF-A0A0P1MPI4-F1
#
_entry.id   AF-A0A0P1MPI4-F1
#
_cell.length_a   1.000
_cell.length_b   1.000
_cell.length_c   1.000
_cell.angle_alpha   90.00
_cell.angle_beta   90.00
_cell.angle_gamma   90.00
#
_symmetry.space_group_name_H-M   'P 1'
#
loop_
_entity.id
_entity.type
_entity.pdbx_description
1 polymer ?
#
loop_
_entity_poly.entity_id
_entity_poly.type
_entity_poly.pdbx_seq_one_letter_code
_entity_poly.pdbx_strand_id
1 'polypeptide(L)'
;MGVALLFFDGIGIGEDNPEKNPFARYRSKFFRAFIGGDNFKAEYEGIIVPTDASLDVPGLPQSATGQTVIFTGVNAPELMNGHINGLPTPTLRKVLLSESIFLKLKKTWQKSDFCKRLFKTLF
;
A
#
# COMPACT_ATOMS: atom_id res chain seq x y z
N MET A 1 -0.48 17.82 -14.22
CA MET A 1 -1.10 17.04 -13.13
C MET A 1 -0.01 16.21 -12.46
N GLY A 2 0.20 16.32 -11.15
CA GLY A 2 1.15 15.48 -10.41
C GLY A 2 0.40 14.43 -9.58
N VAL A 3 0.96 13.24 -9.44
CA VAL A 3 0.41 12.18 -8.59
C VAL A 3 1.43 11.87 -7.49
N ALA A 4 0.97 11.83 -6.25
CA ALA A 4 1.77 11.42 -5.09
C ALA A 4 1.14 10.20 -4.43
N LEU A 5 1.95 9.17 -4.16
CA LEU A 5 1.58 8.02 -3.35
C LEU A 5 2.26 8.15 -2.00
N LEU A 6 1.47 8.17 -0.92
CA LEU A 6 1.96 8.11 0.45
C LEU A 6 1.61 6.73 1.02
N PHE A 7 2.61 6.05 1.57
CA PHE A 7 2.45 4.74 2.20
C PHE A 7 2.89 4.84 3.66
N PHE A 8 2.05 4.33 4.56
CA PHE A 8 2.32 4.30 5.99
C PHE A 8 2.33 2.85 6.45
N ASP A 9 3.51 2.38 6.89
CA ASP A 9 3.64 1.02 7.42
C ASP A 9 3.03 0.94 8.83
N GLY A 10 2.43 -0.20 9.16
CA GLY A 10 1.83 -0.46 10.47
C GLY A 10 0.55 0.31 10.79
N ILE A 11 -0.04 1.02 9.82
CA ILE A 11 -1.35 1.69 9.99
C ILE A 11 -2.42 0.91 9.24
N GLY A 12 -3.47 0.52 9.95
CA GLY A 12 -4.64 -0.18 9.41
C GLY A 12 -5.95 0.34 9.96
N ILE A 13 -7.06 -0.29 9.55
CA ILE A 13 -8.40 0.00 10.07
C ILE A 13 -8.59 -0.79 11.38
N GLY A 14 -8.74 -0.07 12.50
CA GLY A 14 -8.90 -0.65 13.83
C GLY A 14 -10.27 -0.37 14.48
N GLU A 15 -10.44 -0.80 15.73
CA GLU A 15 -11.64 -0.54 16.53
C GLU A 15 -11.85 0.97 16.78
N ASP A 16 -13.10 1.46 16.78
CA ASP A 16 -13.43 2.81 17.26
C ASP A 16 -13.49 2.84 18.80
N ASN A 17 -12.35 2.61 19.44
CA ASN A 17 -12.21 2.58 20.89
C ASN A 17 -11.09 3.53 21.36
N PRO A 18 -11.41 4.66 22.01
CA PRO A 18 -10.42 5.64 22.49
C PRO A 18 -9.37 5.10 23.46
N GLU A 19 -9.62 3.99 24.16
CA GLU A 19 -8.65 3.40 25.10
C GLU A 19 -7.63 2.48 24.40
N LYS A 20 -7.94 2.00 23.19
CA LYS A 20 -7.06 1.07 22.43
C LYS A 20 -6.48 1.67 21.15
N ASN A 21 -7.24 2.56 20.50
CA ASN A 21 -6.91 3.09 19.18
C ASN A 21 -6.59 4.59 19.27
N PRO A 22 -5.34 5.00 19.04
CA PRO A 22 -4.94 6.40 19.03
C PRO A 22 -5.77 7.26 18.06
N PHE A 23 -6.19 6.71 16.92
CA PHE A 23 -7.01 7.43 15.94
C PHE A 23 -8.48 7.58 16.36
N ALA A 24 -8.96 6.71 17.26
CA ALA A 24 -10.27 6.87 17.90
C ALA A 24 -10.22 7.91 19.02
N ARG A 25 -9.12 7.94 19.80
CA ARG A 25 -8.88 8.93 20.87
C ARG A 25 -8.64 10.33 20.33
N TYR A 26 -7.80 10.44 19.31
CA TYR A 26 -7.42 11.69 18.66
C TYR A 26 -7.93 11.67 17.22
N ARG A 27 -9.22 12.00 17.08
CA ARG A 27 -9.94 11.99 15.79
C ARG A 27 -9.17 12.79 14.74
N SER A 28 -8.81 12.12 13.65
CA SER A 28 -8.10 12.72 12.52
C SER A 28 -9.03 12.98 11.35
N LYS A 29 -8.71 13.99 10.55
CA LYS A 29 -9.39 14.21 9.27
C LYS A 29 -9.05 13.12 8.23
N PHE A 30 -7.92 12.44 8.37
CA PHE A 30 -7.45 11.45 7.39
C PHE A 30 -7.68 10.00 7.85
N PHE A 31 -7.49 9.71 9.14
CA PHE A 31 -7.66 8.38 9.72
C PHE A 31 -8.98 8.30 10.50
N ARG A 32 -10.07 8.06 9.77
CA ARG A 32 -11.45 8.08 10.30
C ARG A 32 -12.27 6.82 10.03
N ALA A 33 -11.73 5.89 9.27
CA ALA A 33 -12.38 4.60 9.01
C ALA A 33 -12.07 3.65 10.16
N PHE A 34 -13.10 3.00 10.67
CA PHE A 34 -13.02 2.06 11.78
C PHE A 34 -13.78 0.78 11.44
N ILE A 35 -13.44 -0.31 12.12
CA ILE A 35 -14.13 -1.60 11.98
C ILE A 35 -15.62 -1.41 12.28
N GLY A 36 -16.47 -1.89 11.37
CA GLY A 36 -17.93 -1.78 11.49
C GLY A 36 -18.52 -0.40 11.17
N GLY A 37 -17.68 0.59 10.84
CA GLY A 37 -18.14 1.90 10.38
C GLY A 37 -18.61 1.87 8.92
N ASP A 38 -19.45 2.83 8.57
CA ASP A 38 -20.03 3.01 7.22
C ASP A 38 -19.55 4.31 6.53
N ASN A 39 -18.76 5.14 7.22
CA ASN A 39 -18.25 6.39 6.69
C ASN A 39 -16.91 6.20 5.94
N PHE A 40 -17.00 6.03 4.62
CA PHE A 40 -15.85 5.89 3.72
C PHE A 40 -15.53 7.14 2.90
N LYS A 41 -16.01 8.32 3.34
CA LYS A 41 -15.68 9.61 2.71
C LYS A 41 -14.44 10.23 3.36
N ALA A 42 -13.39 10.44 2.58
CA ALA A 42 -12.24 11.24 2.99
C ALA A 42 -12.47 12.74 2.72
N GLU A 43 -11.61 13.58 3.30
CA GLU A 43 -11.59 15.01 3.00
C GLU A 43 -11.30 15.28 1.52
N TYR A 44 -11.65 16.50 1.06
CA TYR A 44 -11.39 16.97 -0.30
C TYR A 44 -11.97 16.04 -1.39
N GLU A 45 -13.19 15.53 -1.17
CA GLU A 45 -13.88 14.58 -2.06
C GLU A 45 -13.14 13.25 -2.25
N GLY A 46 -12.16 12.97 -1.38
CA GLY A 46 -11.47 11.69 -1.35
C GLY A 46 -12.40 10.54 -0.97
N ILE A 47 -12.01 9.34 -1.37
CA ILE A 47 -12.67 8.10 -0.97
C ILE A 47 -11.70 7.25 -0.15
N ILE A 48 -12.27 6.52 0.82
CA ILE A 48 -11.57 5.49 1.56
C ILE A 48 -12.04 4.16 1.01
N VAL A 49 -11.10 3.30 0.64
CA VAL A 49 -11.41 1.94 0.22
C VAL A 49 -10.82 1.00 1.27
N PRO A 50 -11.65 0.39 2.13
CA PRO A 50 -11.20 -0.68 3.00
C PRO A 50 -10.68 -1.82 2.15
N THR A 51 -9.44 -2.23 2.41
CA THR A 51 -8.78 -3.28 1.65
C THR A 51 -8.28 -4.34 2.59
N ASP A 52 -8.54 -5.61 2.27
CA ASP A 52 -7.91 -6.72 2.98
C ASP A 52 -6.46 -6.85 2.50
N ALA A 53 -5.51 -6.63 3.42
CA ALA A 53 -4.09 -6.78 3.16
C ALA A 53 -3.65 -8.25 3.04
N SER A 54 -4.50 -9.20 3.43
CA SER A 54 -4.20 -10.63 3.32
C SER A 54 -4.32 -11.17 1.89
N LEU A 55 -5.13 -10.50 1.04
CA LEU A 55 -5.42 -10.92 -0.33
C LEU A 55 -5.91 -12.37 -0.41
N ASP A 56 -6.75 -12.76 0.54
CA ASP A 56 -7.25 -14.12 0.72
C ASP A 56 -6.17 -15.20 0.94
N VAL A 57 -4.92 -14.80 1.24
CA VAL A 57 -3.81 -15.72 1.54
C VAL A 57 -3.62 -15.83 3.05
N PRO A 58 -3.66 -17.06 3.62
CA PRO A 58 -3.50 -17.26 5.07
C PRO A 58 -2.20 -16.70 5.64
N GLY A 59 -2.30 -16.21 6.88
CA GLY A 59 -1.17 -15.66 7.63
C GLY A 59 -1.23 -14.14 7.78
N LEU A 60 -0.29 -13.59 8.54
CA LEU A 60 -0.21 -12.16 8.75
C LEU A 60 0.38 -11.48 7.51
N PRO A 61 -0.27 -10.46 6.94
CA PRO A 61 0.29 -9.66 5.85
C PRO A 61 1.70 -9.16 6.19
N GLN A 62 2.63 -9.29 5.26
CA GLN A 62 4.04 -8.93 5.45
C GLN A 62 4.53 -7.92 4.41
N SER A 63 5.57 -7.17 4.78
CA SER A 63 6.09 -6.02 4.01
C SER A 63 6.59 -6.38 2.61
N ALA A 64 7.34 -7.47 2.43
CA ALA A 64 7.96 -7.78 1.14
C ALA A 64 6.92 -8.13 0.07
N THR A 65 5.94 -8.98 0.42
CA THR A 65 4.83 -9.32 -0.48
C THR A 65 3.87 -8.15 -0.63
N GLY A 66 3.50 -7.45 0.45
CA GLY A 66 2.56 -6.31 0.41
C GLY A 66 3.07 -5.16 -0.46
N GLN A 67 4.34 -4.77 -0.31
CA GLN A 67 4.93 -3.73 -1.16
C GLN A 67 5.04 -4.16 -2.63
N THR A 68 5.31 -5.45 -2.88
CA THR A 68 5.30 -5.97 -4.26
C THR A 68 3.91 -5.82 -4.89
N VAL A 69 2.84 -6.12 -4.15
CA VAL A 69 1.45 -5.91 -4.61
C VAL A 69 1.20 -4.44 -4.93
N ILE A 70 1.54 -3.53 -4.01
CA ILE A 70 1.32 -2.08 -4.19
C ILE A 70 1.98 -1.56 -5.49
N PHE A 71 3.21 -2.00 -5.77
CA PHE A 71 3.95 -1.46 -6.92
C PHE A 71 3.67 -2.18 -8.24
N THR A 72 3.12 -3.39 -8.23
CA THR A 72 3.00 -4.22 -9.45
C THR A 72 1.57 -4.61 -9.80
N GLY A 73 0.66 -4.59 -8.83
CA GLY A 73 -0.69 -5.13 -8.94
C GLY A 73 -0.76 -6.66 -8.97
N VAL A 74 0.37 -7.36 -8.82
CA VAL A 74 0.44 -8.83 -8.79
C VAL A 74 0.18 -9.33 -7.38
N ASN A 75 -0.63 -10.39 -7.23
CA ASN A 75 -0.85 -11.08 -5.96
C ASN A 75 0.42 -11.82 -5.50
N ALA A 76 1.33 -11.08 -4.87
CA ALA A 76 2.63 -11.59 -4.45
C ALA A 76 2.56 -12.65 -3.33
N PRO A 77 1.67 -12.53 -2.31
CA PRO A 77 1.47 -13.62 -1.35
C PRO A 77 1.06 -14.93 -2.02
N GLU A 78 0.15 -14.89 -2.99
CA GLU A 78 -0.27 -16.09 -3.73
C GLU A 78 0.89 -16.68 -4.54
N LEU A 79 1.65 -15.83 -5.26
CA LEU A 79 2.84 -16.24 -6.01
C LEU A 79 3.91 -16.90 -5.13
N MET A 80 4.06 -16.43 -3.89
CA MET A 80 5.04 -16.93 -2.93
C MET A 80 4.50 -18.06 -2.05
N ASN A 81 3.23 -18.46 -2.24
CA ASN A 81 2.52 -19.42 -1.40
C ASN A 81 2.56 -19.04 0.10
N GLY A 82 2.44 -17.74 0.39
CA GLY A 82 2.46 -17.18 1.74
C GLY A 82 3.02 -15.76 1.78
N HIS A 83 2.88 -15.13 2.95
CA HIS A 83 3.38 -13.78 3.20
C HIS A 83 4.86 -13.79 3.59
N ILE A 84 5.66 -12.94 2.94
CA ILE A 84 7.11 -12.86 3.17
C ILE A 84 7.47 -11.50 3.77
N ASN A 85 8.18 -11.50 4.89
CA ASN A 85 8.75 -10.31 5.53
C ASN A 85 10.17 -10.05 5.01
N GLY A 86 10.64 -8.82 5.17
CA GLY A 86 12.01 -8.39 4.92
C GLY A 86 12.17 -7.85 3.51
N LEU A 87 13.37 -8.07 2.96
CA LEU A 87 13.67 -7.63 1.60
C LEU A 87 13.00 -8.55 0.56
N PRO A 88 12.63 -8.02 -0.61
CA PRO A 88 12.10 -8.83 -1.69
C PRO A 88 13.04 -9.99 -2.07
N THR A 89 12.49 -11.20 -2.12
CA THR A 89 13.19 -12.40 -2.58
C THR A 89 13.58 -12.28 -4.05
N PRO A 90 14.48 -13.13 -4.58
CA PRO A 90 14.80 -13.12 -6.01
C PRO A 90 13.57 -13.23 -6.93
N THR A 91 12.56 -14.00 -6.53
CA THR A 91 11.29 -14.10 -7.28
C THR A 91 10.53 -12.78 -7.27
N LEU A 92 10.33 -12.17 -6.10
CA LEU A 92 9.64 -10.87 -5.99
C LEU A 92 10.38 -9.75 -6.73
N ARG A 93 11.72 -9.76 -6.68
CA ARG A 93 12.56 -8.82 -7.46
C ARG A 93 12.31 -8.94 -8.95
N LYS A 94 12.18 -10.17 -9.50
CA LYS A 94 11.84 -10.35 -10.91
C LYS A 94 10.50 -9.70 -11.26
N VAL A 95 9.48 -9.89 -10.41
CA VAL A 95 8.15 -9.27 -10.61
C VAL A 95 8.25 -7.74 -10.57
N LEU A 96 8.94 -7.17 -9.58
CA LEU A 96 9.15 -5.72 -9.49
C LEU A 96 9.84 -5.16 -10.74
N LEU A 97 10.82 -5.90 -11.28
CA LEU A 97 11.59 -5.51 -12.47
C LEU A 97 10.87 -5.75 -13.80
N SER A 98 9.74 -6.46 -13.83
CA SER A 98 8.94 -6.67 -15.04
C SER A 98 7.59 -5.94 -15.03
N GLU A 99 6.95 -5.87 -13.86
CA GLU A 99 5.54 -5.46 -13.72
C GLU A 99 5.32 -4.13 -12.98
N SER A 100 6.37 -3.49 -12.47
CA SER A 100 6.17 -2.28 -11.67
C SER A 100 5.47 -1.15 -12.45
N ILE A 101 4.63 -0.41 -11.74
CA ILE A 101 3.92 0.75 -12.26
C ILE A 101 4.89 1.76 -12.89
N PHE A 102 6.10 1.91 -12.36
CA PHE A 102 7.12 2.78 -12.92
C PHE A 102 7.58 2.34 -14.33
N LEU A 103 7.67 1.04 -14.59
CA LEU A 103 7.99 0.53 -15.93
C LEU A 103 6.83 0.76 -16.89
N LYS A 104 5.60 0.53 -16.43
CA LYS A 104 4.37 0.76 -17.21
C LYS A 104 4.22 2.24 -17.57
N LEU A 105 4.48 3.14 -16.61
CA LEU A 105 4.50 4.59 -16.84
C LEU A 105 5.66 5.00 -17.77
N LYS A 106 6.86 4.46 -17.61
CA LYS A 106 7.99 4.79 -18.50
C LYS A 106 7.70 4.44 -19.98
N LYS A 107 6.92 3.40 -20.25
CA LYS A 107 6.53 3.02 -21.62
C LYS A 107 5.50 3.98 -22.24
N THR A 108 4.68 4.62 -21.42
CA THR A 108 3.56 5.46 -21.87
C THR A 108 3.89 6.96 -21.85
N TRP A 109 4.90 7.38 -21.09
CA TRP A 109 5.25 8.80 -20.91
C TRP A 109 6.42 9.25 -21.81
N GLN A 110 6.30 10.45 -22.38
CA GLN A 110 7.40 11.10 -23.10
C GLN A 110 8.53 11.50 -22.13
N LYS A 111 9.78 11.46 -22.59
CA LYS A 111 11.00 11.62 -21.77
C LYS A 111 11.07 12.90 -20.89
N SER A 112 10.29 13.94 -21.18
CA SER A 112 10.35 15.26 -20.52
C SER A 112 9.70 15.32 -19.13
N ASP A 113 8.82 14.38 -18.79
CA ASP A 113 7.94 14.53 -17.62
C ASP A 113 8.41 13.72 -16.40
N PHE A 114 9.55 13.05 -16.51
CA PHE A 114 10.03 12.12 -15.50
C PHE A 114 10.88 12.81 -14.42
N CYS A 115 10.21 13.44 -13.45
CA CYS A 115 10.87 13.82 -12.20
C CYS A 115 11.07 12.59 -11.30
N LYS A 116 12.25 11.97 -11.36
CA LYS A 116 12.72 11.09 -10.28
C LYS A 116 12.97 11.93 -9.03
N ARG A 117 12.00 12.01 -8.14
CA ARG A 117 12.24 12.41 -6.75
C ARG A 117 11.52 11.47 -5.79
N LEU A 118 12.08 10.26 -5.68
CA LEU A 118 11.96 9.23 -4.62
C LEU A 118 12.75 8.02 -5.19
N PHE A 119 13.69 7.32 -4.55
CA PHE A 119 14.02 7.07 -3.16
C PHE A 119 15.54 7.27 -2.95
N LYS A 120 15.95 8.13 -2.03
CA LYS A 120 17.27 8.01 -1.40
C LYS A 120 17.02 7.22 -0.12
N THR A 121 17.61 6.03 -0.06
CA THR A 121 17.59 5.08 1.07
C THR A 121 16.31 4.24 1.18
N LEU A 122 16.28 3.10 0.47
CA LEU A 122 15.60 1.85 0.84
C LEU A 122 16.04 0.76 -0.17
N PHE A 123 17.31 0.40 -0.09
CA PHE A 123 17.90 -0.89 -0.49
C PHE A 123 19.05 -1.17 0.48
#